data_AF-A0A6M1E6S1-F1
#
_entry.id   AF-A0A6M1E6S1-F1
#
_cell.length_a   1.000
_cell.length_b   1.000
_cell.length_c   1.000
_cell.angle_alpha   90.00
_cell.angle_beta   90.00
_cell.angle_gamma   90.00
#
_symmetry.space_group_name_H-M   'P 1'
#
loop_
_entity.id
_entity.type
_entity.pdbx_description
1 polymer ?
#
loop_
_entity_poly.entity_id
_entity_poly.type
_entity_poly.pdbx_seq_one_letter_code
_entity_poly.pdbx_strand_id
1 'polypeptide(L)'
;MKTLLSISALACALAFGFMSCEKEKEEEPLILSDNKAVVQSKTIVPNDEPIFFNIGDNEEIDDETKADISLAGSMSLDLQLANADKYRLGYFDSDIETIEDIKIAVLDTATIKYTSKLTMSMVDGPAPSTPNAWYNYLFTSHTLATIEGRYVILFEGNEETGFSNTLDKVFIVQLTDILQNGREVDNFSIKTKTFTK
;
A
#
# COMPACT_ATOMS: atom_id res chain seq x y z
N MET A 1 54.76 -35.21 -47.53
CA MET A 1 54.70 -34.30 -46.36
C MET A 1 54.57 -35.20 -45.13
N LYS A 2 55.58 -35.44 -44.28
CA LYS A 2 56.13 -34.54 -43.21
C LYS A 2 54.96 -33.93 -42.42
N THR A 3 54.69 -34.22 -41.13
CA THR A 3 55.50 -34.17 -39.88
C THR A 3 54.59 -34.70 -38.74
N LEU A 4 54.97 -35.63 -37.83
CA LEU A 4 55.72 -35.52 -36.56
C LEU A 4 55.03 -34.79 -35.37
N LEU A 5 55.22 -35.38 -34.16
CA LEU A 5 55.07 -34.89 -32.76
C LEU A 5 53.73 -35.23 -32.07
N SER A 6 53.59 -36.12 -31.07
CA SER A 6 54.31 -36.42 -29.80
C SER A 6 53.98 -35.49 -28.61
N ILE A 7 53.18 -36.04 -27.69
CA ILE A 7 53.12 -35.96 -26.21
C ILE A 7 53.36 -34.59 -25.53
N SER A 8 52.40 -34.16 -24.70
CA SER A 8 52.64 -33.58 -23.36
C SER A 8 51.34 -33.52 -22.57
N ALA A 9 51.14 -34.45 -21.64
CA ALA A 9 50.18 -34.32 -20.55
C ALA A 9 50.79 -33.40 -19.49
N LEU A 10 50.21 -32.22 -19.31
CA LEU A 10 50.65 -31.27 -18.29
C LEU A 10 49.71 -31.37 -17.09
N ALA A 11 50.19 -32.01 -16.02
CA ALA A 11 49.59 -31.96 -14.71
C ALA A 11 49.84 -30.58 -14.10
N CYS A 12 48.79 -29.78 -13.94
CA CYS A 12 48.83 -28.61 -13.08
C CYS A 12 48.32 -29.01 -11.69
N ALA A 13 49.24 -29.49 -10.86
CA ALA A 13 49.08 -29.41 -9.41
C ALA A 13 49.46 -27.98 -8.98
N LEU A 14 48.46 -27.17 -8.66
CA LEU A 14 48.64 -25.98 -7.84
C LEU A 14 47.70 -26.10 -6.64
N ALA A 15 48.29 -26.61 -5.55
CA ALA A 15 47.79 -26.35 -4.22
C ALA A 15 47.99 -24.87 -3.93
N PHE A 16 46.92 -24.10 -3.79
CA PHE A 16 46.94 -22.83 -3.08
C PHE A 16 45.60 -22.58 -2.41
N GLY A 17 45.65 -22.49 -1.08
CA GLY A 17 44.74 -21.70 -0.28
C GLY A 17 43.35 -22.30 -0.10
N PHE A 18 43.15 -22.95 1.05
CA PHE A 18 41.94 -22.67 1.80
C PHE A 18 41.90 -21.16 2.02
N MET A 19 41.31 -20.40 1.09
CA MET A 19 40.68 -19.15 1.47
C MET A 19 39.66 -19.58 2.51
N SER A 20 39.98 -19.29 3.76
CA SER A 20 38.99 -19.15 4.80
C SER A 20 37.96 -18.19 4.24
N CYS A 21 36.92 -18.72 3.59
CA CYS A 21 35.62 -18.09 3.58
C CYS A 21 35.27 -17.95 5.04
N GLU A 22 35.66 -16.83 5.64
CA GLU A 22 34.77 -16.17 6.57
C GLU A 22 33.41 -16.25 5.90
N LYS A 23 32.53 -17.08 6.46
CA LYS A 23 31.12 -16.98 6.19
C LYS A 23 30.81 -15.54 6.55
N GLU A 24 30.79 -14.66 5.55
CA GLU A 24 30.06 -13.42 5.61
C GLU A 24 28.73 -13.84 6.22
N LYS A 25 28.48 -13.37 7.44
CA LYS A 25 27.16 -13.50 8.03
C LYS A 25 26.27 -12.77 7.05
N GLU A 26 25.56 -13.55 6.24
CA GLU A 26 24.44 -13.08 5.44
C GLU A 26 23.56 -12.33 6.43
N GLU A 27 23.65 -10.99 6.45
CA GLU A 27 22.75 -10.17 7.22
C GLU A 27 21.37 -10.41 6.60
N GLU A 28 20.49 -11.09 7.34
CA GLU A 28 19.12 -11.29 6.89
C GLU A 28 18.52 -9.92 6.54
N PRO A 29 17.87 -9.79 5.38
CA PRO A 29 17.35 -8.50 4.95
C PRO A 29 16.36 -7.99 5.99
N LEU A 30 16.52 -6.72 6.39
CA LEU A 30 15.60 -6.08 7.31
C LEU A 30 14.22 -5.98 6.62
N ILE A 31 13.21 -6.63 7.20
CA ILE A 31 11.84 -6.67 6.70
C ILE A 31 10.89 -5.89 7.61
N LEU A 32 9.74 -5.49 7.05
CA LEU A 32 8.64 -4.92 7.80
C LEU A 32 8.23 -5.84 8.96
N SER A 33 7.85 -5.24 10.09
CA SER A 33 7.48 -6.01 11.29
C SER A 33 6.13 -5.62 11.87
N ASP A 34 5.32 -6.63 12.23
CA ASP A 34 4.04 -6.44 12.92
C ASP A 34 4.22 -5.77 14.30
N ASN A 35 5.36 -5.98 14.97
CA ASN A 35 5.61 -5.46 16.31
C ASN A 35 5.87 -3.94 16.37
N LYS A 36 6.22 -3.35 15.23
CA LYS A 36 6.44 -1.91 15.04
C LYS A 36 5.23 -1.23 14.42
N ALA A 37 4.18 -2.00 14.12
CA ALA A 37 3.00 -1.46 13.47
C ALA A 37 2.27 -0.48 14.38
N VAL A 38 1.97 0.72 13.88
CA VAL A 38 1.25 1.76 14.60
C VAL A 38 -0.09 1.98 13.93
N VAL A 39 -1.16 2.06 14.72
CA VAL A 39 -2.51 2.39 14.24
C VAL A 39 -2.88 3.78 14.71
N GLN A 40 -3.37 4.61 13.79
CA GLN A 40 -3.85 5.96 14.03
C GLN A 40 -5.21 6.16 13.37
N SER A 41 -5.96 7.15 13.83
CA SER A 41 -7.26 7.53 13.28
C SER A 41 -7.36 9.03 13.20
N LYS A 42 -7.97 9.53 12.13
CA LYS A 42 -8.28 10.94 11.93
C LYS A 42 -9.73 11.06 11.46
N THR A 43 -10.52 11.85 12.18
CA THR A 43 -11.82 12.32 11.69
C THR A 43 -11.59 13.57 10.85
N ILE A 44 -12.20 13.57 9.66
CA ILE A 44 -12.09 14.60 8.64
C ILE A 44 -13.48 15.18 8.41
N VAL A 45 -13.54 16.51 8.32
CA VAL A 45 -14.75 17.25 7.97
C VAL A 45 -14.58 17.69 6.51
N PRO A 46 -15.38 17.15 5.57
CA PRO A 46 -15.38 17.58 4.19
C PRO A 46 -15.56 19.09 4.03
N ASN A 47 -14.94 19.64 3.00
CA ASN A 47 -15.24 20.97 2.48
C ASN A 47 -15.22 20.92 0.94
N ASP A 48 -15.54 22.03 0.29
CA ASP A 48 -15.65 22.10 -1.18
C ASP A 48 -14.28 22.04 -1.91
N GLU A 49 -13.17 22.06 -1.17
CA GLU A 49 -11.81 21.98 -1.70
C GLU A 49 -11.20 20.58 -1.46
N PRO A 50 -10.21 20.17 -2.28
CA PRO A 50 -9.44 18.97 -2.01
C PRO A 50 -8.75 19.05 -0.64
N ILE A 51 -8.90 18.02 0.16
CA ILE A 51 -8.19 17.87 1.43
C ILE A 51 -6.90 17.10 1.15
N PHE A 52 -5.76 17.74 1.37
CA PHE A 52 -4.45 17.12 1.22
C PHE A 52 -4.00 16.51 2.55
N PHE A 53 -3.49 15.28 2.51
CA PHE A 53 -3.21 14.51 3.71
C PHE A 53 -1.86 13.81 3.64
N ASN A 54 -1.11 13.90 4.73
CA ASN A 54 0.10 13.11 4.98
C ASN A 54 -0.29 11.90 5.83
N ILE A 55 -0.20 10.71 5.25
CA ILE A 55 -0.59 9.46 5.92
C ILE A 55 0.42 9.11 7.02
N GLY A 56 1.70 9.42 6.80
CA GLY A 56 2.77 9.13 7.77
C GLY A 56 2.62 9.90 9.09
N ASP A 57 2.21 11.15 9.01
CA ASP A 57 2.01 12.03 10.17
C ASP A 57 0.55 11.99 10.67
N ASN A 58 -0.36 11.40 9.89
CA ASN A 58 -1.80 11.36 10.14
C ASN A 58 -2.41 12.78 10.27
N GLU A 59 -1.98 13.68 9.39
CA GLU A 59 -2.30 15.11 9.42
C GLU A 59 -2.73 15.65 8.06
N GLU A 60 -3.67 16.59 8.10
CA GLU A 60 -4.03 17.44 6.96
C GLU A 60 -2.94 18.49 6.77
N ILE A 61 -2.60 18.79 5.52
CA ILE A 61 -1.57 19.76 5.20
C ILE A 61 -2.05 20.72 4.10
N ASP A 62 -1.55 21.95 4.11
CA ASP A 62 -1.96 22.96 3.11
C ASP A 62 -1.20 22.83 1.78
N ASP A 63 -0.07 22.12 1.77
CA ASP A 63 0.83 22.02 0.62
C ASP A 63 0.64 20.70 -0.12
N GLU A 64 -0.09 20.74 -1.24
CA GLU A 64 -0.32 19.61 -2.14
C GLU A 64 0.96 18.83 -2.49
N THR A 65 2.08 19.55 -2.69
CA THR A 65 3.33 18.91 -3.16
C THR A 65 3.98 18.03 -2.10
N LYS A 66 3.59 18.21 -0.83
CA LYS A 66 4.06 17.42 0.31
C LYS A 66 3.07 16.34 0.73
N ALA A 67 1.90 16.28 0.09
CA ALA A 67 0.84 15.37 0.48
C ALA A 67 1.10 13.98 -0.10
N ASP A 68 0.66 12.97 0.62
CA ASP A 68 0.72 11.60 0.14
C ASP A 68 -0.51 11.30 -0.71
N ILE A 69 -1.68 11.70 -0.20
CA ILE A 69 -2.98 11.56 -0.86
C ILE A 69 -3.74 12.90 -0.84
N SER A 70 -4.76 12.98 -1.68
CA SER A 70 -5.83 13.97 -1.54
C SER A 70 -7.20 13.29 -1.53
N LEU A 71 -8.15 13.93 -0.85
CA LEU A 71 -9.54 13.54 -0.76
C LEU A 71 -10.37 14.63 -1.44
N ALA A 72 -11.07 14.28 -2.52
CA ALA A 72 -11.74 15.23 -3.39
C ALA A 72 -13.10 14.71 -3.89
N GLY A 73 -13.68 15.39 -4.89
CA GLY A 73 -14.96 15.01 -5.49
C GLY A 73 -16.16 15.56 -4.71
N SER A 74 -17.37 15.15 -5.09
CA SER A 74 -18.64 15.78 -4.65
C SER A 74 -18.93 15.70 -3.14
N MET A 75 -18.10 15.01 -2.36
CA MET A 75 -18.23 14.84 -0.90
C MET A 75 -16.84 14.74 -0.22
N SER A 76 -15.76 15.13 -0.92
CA SER A 76 -14.36 15.02 -0.46
C SER A 76 -14.00 13.64 0.09
N LEU A 77 -14.48 12.59 -0.60
CA LEU A 77 -14.26 11.18 -0.26
C LEU A 77 -13.47 10.43 -1.34
N ASP A 78 -13.37 10.95 -2.57
CA ASP A 78 -12.57 10.28 -3.60
C ASP A 78 -11.09 10.37 -3.22
N LEU A 79 -10.45 9.22 -3.02
CA LEU A 79 -9.05 9.13 -2.64
C LEU A 79 -8.19 9.07 -3.90
N GLN A 80 -7.19 9.94 -4.00
CA GLN A 80 -6.23 9.93 -5.10
C GLN A 80 -4.81 10.21 -4.58
N LEU A 81 -3.80 9.72 -5.31
CA LEU A 81 -2.42 10.10 -5.07
C LEU A 81 -2.23 11.60 -5.29
N ALA A 82 -1.58 12.29 -4.35
CA ALA A 82 -1.11 13.65 -4.58
C ALA A 82 0.25 13.67 -5.30
N ASN A 83 1.09 12.65 -5.08
CA ASN A 83 2.39 12.51 -5.73
C ASN A 83 2.60 11.09 -6.30
N ALA A 84 2.16 10.88 -7.54
CA ALA A 84 2.22 9.59 -8.21
C ALA A 84 3.63 9.13 -8.61
N ASP A 85 4.61 10.03 -8.62
CA ASP A 85 6.01 9.70 -8.88
C ASP A 85 6.74 9.19 -7.62
N LYS A 86 6.20 9.51 -6.43
CA LYS A 86 6.76 9.10 -5.14
C LYS A 86 6.07 7.87 -4.56
N TYR A 87 4.76 7.74 -4.74
CA TYR A 87 3.98 6.70 -4.11
C TYR A 87 3.21 5.84 -5.10
N ARG A 88 3.08 4.56 -4.73
CA ARG A 88 2.18 3.61 -5.36
C ARG A 88 0.98 3.39 -4.47
N LEU A 89 -0.20 3.48 -5.07
CA LEU A 89 -1.49 3.23 -4.43
C LEU A 89 -2.12 1.96 -5.00
N GLY A 90 -2.82 1.23 -4.13
CA GLY A 90 -3.67 0.14 -4.51
C GLY A 90 -4.69 -0.18 -3.43
N TYR A 91 -5.42 -1.26 -3.63
CA TYR A 91 -6.28 -1.82 -2.61
C TYR A 91 -6.28 -3.34 -2.68
N PHE A 92 -6.67 -3.97 -1.59
CA PHE A 92 -6.97 -5.39 -1.52
C PHE A 92 -8.24 -5.59 -0.70
N ASP A 93 -8.93 -6.69 -0.98
CA ASP A 93 -10.12 -7.10 -0.27
C ASP A 93 -9.73 -8.27 0.65
N SER A 94 -10.21 -8.29 1.89
CA SER A 94 -9.87 -9.28 2.92
C SER A 94 -11.08 -9.56 3.82
N ASP A 95 -11.20 -10.78 4.33
CA ASP A 95 -12.22 -11.15 5.32
C ASP A 95 -11.90 -10.63 6.74
N ILE A 96 -10.73 -10.02 6.94
CA ILE A 96 -10.37 -9.37 8.20
C ILE A 96 -11.23 -8.11 8.36
N GLU A 97 -11.93 -8.00 9.49
CA GLU A 97 -12.91 -6.94 9.74
C GLU A 97 -12.27 -5.60 10.15
N THR A 98 -11.12 -5.64 10.84
CA THR A 98 -10.48 -4.45 11.40
C THR A 98 -9.05 -4.28 10.91
N ILE A 99 -8.64 -3.02 10.69
CA ILE A 99 -7.28 -2.72 10.24
C ILE A 99 -6.22 -3.14 11.27
N GLU A 100 -6.58 -3.12 12.56
CA GLU A 100 -5.74 -3.55 13.68
C GLU A 100 -5.27 -5.00 13.51
N ASP A 101 -6.07 -5.87 12.89
CA ASP A 101 -5.79 -7.30 12.70
C ASP A 101 -5.02 -7.62 11.42
N ILE A 102 -4.83 -6.65 10.50
CA ILE A 102 -4.01 -6.83 9.30
C ILE A 102 -2.55 -7.05 9.69
N LYS A 103 -1.89 -8.07 9.14
CA LYS A 103 -0.47 -8.39 9.40
C LYS A 103 0.33 -8.42 8.11
N ILE A 104 1.66 -8.35 8.20
CA ILE A 104 2.53 -8.47 7.01
C ILE A 104 2.24 -9.75 6.21
N ALA A 105 2.01 -10.88 6.88
CA ALA A 105 1.66 -12.14 6.20
C ALA A 105 0.37 -12.06 5.35
N VAL A 106 -0.57 -11.19 5.73
CA VAL A 106 -1.77 -10.91 4.92
C VAL A 106 -1.38 -10.17 3.66
N LEU A 107 -0.51 -9.16 3.78
CA LEU A 107 -0.04 -8.36 2.65
C LEU A 107 0.80 -9.19 1.66
N ASP A 108 1.66 -10.09 2.16
CA ASP A 108 2.50 -10.98 1.34
C ASP A 108 1.69 -11.92 0.43
N THR A 109 0.43 -12.19 0.78
CA THR A 109 -0.47 -13.08 0.03
C THR A 109 -1.65 -12.34 -0.61
N ALA A 110 -1.78 -11.03 -0.36
CA ALA A 110 -2.88 -10.22 -0.87
C ALA A 110 -2.77 -10.03 -2.39
N THR A 111 -3.89 -10.16 -3.09
CA THR A 111 -3.98 -9.73 -4.49
C THR A 111 -4.24 -8.22 -4.51
N ILE A 112 -3.15 -7.45 -4.58
CA ILE A 112 -3.21 -5.98 -4.62
C ILE A 112 -3.62 -5.52 -6.03
N LYS A 113 -4.70 -4.75 -6.10
CA LYS A 113 -5.19 -4.08 -7.30
C LYS A 113 -4.68 -2.64 -7.29
N TYR A 114 -3.67 -2.36 -8.09
CA TYR A 114 -3.07 -1.02 -8.17
C TYR A 114 -3.97 -0.04 -8.92
N THR A 115 -3.97 1.21 -8.47
CA THR A 115 -4.72 2.33 -9.06
C THR A 115 -4.10 3.65 -8.63
N SER A 116 -4.36 4.74 -9.34
CA SER A 116 -4.00 6.10 -8.88
C SER A 116 -5.15 6.79 -8.14
N LYS A 117 -6.38 6.25 -8.24
CA LYS A 117 -7.59 6.84 -7.68
C LYS A 117 -8.59 5.76 -7.26
N LEU A 118 -9.33 6.03 -6.20
CA LEU A 118 -10.50 5.27 -5.76
C LEU A 118 -11.69 6.21 -5.56
N THR A 119 -12.88 5.81 -6.01
CA THR A 119 -14.06 6.68 -6.05
C THR A 119 -15.30 6.00 -5.49
N MET A 120 -16.43 6.71 -5.53
CA MET A 120 -17.73 6.11 -5.25
C MET A 120 -18.07 4.96 -6.21
N SER A 121 -18.69 3.90 -5.67
CA SER A 121 -19.50 2.95 -6.44
C SER A 121 -20.98 3.21 -6.19
N MET A 122 -21.79 3.28 -7.24
CA MET A 122 -23.25 3.28 -7.07
C MET A 122 -23.75 1.84 -7.12
N VAL A 123 -24.47 1.42 -6.08
CA VAL A 123 -24.94 0.05 -5.92
C VAL A 123 -26.37 0.02 -5.41
N ASP A 124 -27.14 -0.95 -5.88
CA ASP A 124 -28.53 -1.20 -5.43
C ASP A 124 -28.58 -2.02 -4.12
N GLY A 125 -27.42 -2.39 -3.56
CA GLY A 125 -27.28 -3.23 -2.36
C GLY A 125 -25.83 -3.29 -1.87
N PRO A 126 -25.51 -4.08 -0.82
CA PRO A 126 -24.23 -4.00 -0.11
C PRO A 126 -23.01 -4.59 -0.84
N ALA A 127 -23.17 -5.11 -2.06
CA ALA A 127 -22.08 -5.75 -2.80
C ALA A 127 -21.32 -4.74 -3.68
N PRO A 128 -19.97 -4.72 -3.68
CA PRO A 128 -19.20 -3.82 -4.52
C PRO A 128 -19.35 -4.20 -6.00
N SER A 129 -19.84 -3.28 -6.84
CA SER A 129 -20.04 -3.55 -8.28
C SER A 129 -18.91 -3.04 -9.16
N THR A 130 -18.11 -2.07 -8.71
CA THR A 130 -17.07 -1.44 -9.54
C THR A 130 -15.64 -1.70 -9.04
N PRO A 131 -14.71 -2.03 -9.96
CA PRO A 131 -13.29 -1.90 -9.71
C PRO A 131 -12.95 -0.50 -9.21
N ASN A 132 -11.99 -0.40 -8.29
CA ASN A 132 -11.45 0.86 -7.77
C ASN A 132 -12.47 1.71 -6.98
N ALA A 133 -13.47 1.08 -6.37
CA ALA A 133 -14.34 1.77 -5.43
C ALA A 133 -13.69 1.93 -4.05
N TRP A 134 -13.92 3.06 -3.39
CA TRP A 134 -13.52 3.33 -2.01
C TRP A 134 -14.69 3.24 -1.02
N TYR A 135 -15.85 3.71 -1.46
CA TYR A 135 -17.10 3.73 -0.70
C TYR A 135 -18.27 3.47 -1.65
N ASN A 136 -19.39 3.05 -1.09
CA ASN A 136 -20.63 2.80 -1.79
C ASN A 136 -21.62 3.94 -1.57
N TYR A 137 -22.36 4.29 -2.61
CA TYR A 137 -23.64 4.97 -2.52
C TYR A 137 -24.74 3.94 -2.72
N LEU A 138 -25.52 3.71 -1.66
CA LEU A 138 -26.64 2.79 -1.63
C LEU A 138 -27.86 3.50 -2.23
N PHE A 139 -28.20 3.19 -3.48
CA PHE A 139 -29.26 3.90 -4.21
C PHE A 139 -30.64 3.77 -3.54
N THR A 140 -30.90 2.63 -2.89
CA THR A 140 -32.19 2.34 -2.22
C THR A 140 -32.45 3.21 -1.01
N SER A 141 -31.40 3.56 -0.26
CA SER A 141 -31.48 4.36 0.98
C SER A 141 -30.95 5.79 0.79
N HIS A 142 -30.32 6.07 -0.35
CA HIS A 142 -29.58 7.31 -0.61
C HIS A 142 -28.51 7.61 0.46
N THR A 143 -27.87 6.56 0.99
CA THR A 143 -26.84 6.66 2.02
C THR A 143 -25.48 6.24 1.48
N LEU A 144 -24.42 6.80 2.03
CA LEU A 144 -23.06 6.32 1.84
C LEU A 144 -22.74 5.20 2.82
N ALA A 145 -21.91 4.26 2.38
CA ALA A 145 -21.41 3.18 3.20
C ALA A 145 -19.95 2.89 2.85
N THR A 146 -19.18 2.43 3.84
CA THR A 146 -17.86 1.87 3.60
C THR A 146 -17.98 0.55 2.83
N ILE A 147 -16.89 0.13 2.20
CA ILE A 147 -16.81 -1.21 1.60
C ILE A 147 -16.14 -2.11 2.63
N GLU A 148 -16.93 -3.01 3.23
CA GLU A 148 -16.43 -3.96 4.23
C GLU A 148 -15.26 -4.80 3.66
N GLY A 149 -14.23 -4.99 4.48
CA GLY A 149 -13.05 -5.78 4.11
C GLY A 149 -12.13 -5.14 3.05
N ARG A 150 -12.43 -3.92 2.57
CA ARG A 150 -11.55 -3.21 1.64
C ARG A 150 -10.52 -2.37 2.38
N TYR A 151 -9.26 -2.61 2.06
CA TYR A 151 -8.12 -1.87 2.58
C TYR A 151 -7.34 -1.24 1.44
N VAL A 152 -6.98 0.02 1.61
CA VAL A 152 -6.07 0.72 0.73
C VAL A 152 -4.65 0.49 1.19
N ILE A 153 -3.74 0.29 0.24
CA ILE A 153 -2.31 0.15 0.49
C ILE A 153 -1.57 1.27 -0.23
N LEU A 154 -0.66 1.93 0.49
CA LEU A 154 0.20 2.99 -0.02
C LEU A 154 1.64 2.73 0.41
N PHE A 155 2.59 2.86 -0.51
CA PHE A 155 4.02 2.75 -0.21
C PHE A 155 4.86 3.55 -1.20
N GLU A 156 6.09 3.89 -0.81
CA GLU A 156 7.02 4.58 -1.71
C GLU A 156 7.38 3.71 -2.90
N GLY A 157 7.25 4.27 -4.10
CA GLY A 157 7.41 3.55 -5.35
C GLY A 157 6.64 4.21 -6.49
N ASN A 158 6.80 3.64 -7.67
CA ASN A 158 6.13 4.08 -8.89
C ASN A 158 5.30 2.92 -9.49
N GLU A 159 4.89 3.05 -10.75
CA GLU A 159 4.04 2.05 -11.39
C GLU A 159 4.64 0.67 -11.56
N GLU A 160 5.96 0.57 -11.59
CA GLU A 160 6.73 -0.67 -11.70
C GLU A 160 7.03 -1.29 -10.31
N THR A 161 6.72 -0.57 -9.24
CA THR A 161 7.00 -1.03 -7.87
C THR A 161 5.84 -1.87 -7.35
N GLY A 162 6.08 -3.17 -7.19
CA GLY A 162 5.18 -4.06 -6.46
C GLY A 162 5.44 -4.01 -4.95
N PHE A 163 4.42 -4.35 -4.16
CA PHE A 163 4.60 -4.57 -2.73
C PHE A 163 5.65 -5.66 -2.46
N SER A 164 6.48 -5.43 -1.46
CA SER A 164 7.43 -6.38 -0.88
C SER A 164 7.57 -6.10 0.61
N ASN A 165 7.74 -7.13 1.44
CA ASN A 165 8.05 -6.94 2.86
C ASN A 165 9.46 -6.36 3.11
N THR A 166 10.27 -6.18 2.07
CA THR A 166 11.56 -5.48 2.13
C THR A 166 11.45 -3.96 1.95
N LEU A 167 10.24 -3.42 1.77
CA LEU A 167 9.99 -1.97 1.74
C LEU A 167 10.27 -1.34 3.11
N ASP A 168 10.74 -0.10 3.16
CA ASP A 168 11.05 0.58 4.43
C ASP A 168 9.79 0.91 5.24
N LYS A 169 8.70 1.21 4.53
CA LYS A 169 7.43 1.63 5.11
C LYS A 169 6.27 1.30 4.19
N VAL A 170 5.17 0.85 4.78
CA VAL A 170 3.90 0.60 4.09
C VAL A 170 2.76 1.12 4.95
N PHE A 171 1.81 1.78 4.33
CA PHE A 171 0.58 2.24 4.96
C PHE A 171 -0.60 1.41 4.48
N ILE A 172 -1.39 0.94 5.43
CA ILE A 172 -2.73 0.41 5.19
C ILE A 172 -3.72 1.46 5.64
N VAL A 173 -4.77 1.68 4.86
CA VAL A 173 -5.74 2.75 5.08
C VAL A 173 -7.15 2.16 4.99
N GLN A 174 -8.00 2.52 5.95
CA GLN A 174 -9.39 2.07 6.02
C GLN A 174 -10.31 3.29 6.18
N LEU A 175 -11.34 3.38 5.33
CA LEU A 175 -12.44 4.33 5.53
C LEU A 175 -13.39 3.79 6.59
N THR A 176 -13.78 4.65 7.52
CA THR A 176 -14.65 4.31 8.66
C THR A 176 -15.60 5.47 8.94
N ASP A 177 -16.69 5.18 9.65
CA ASP A 177 -17.56 6.18 10.30
C ASP A 177 -18.04 7.33 9.39
N ILE A 178 -18.51 7.01 8.17
CA ILE A 178 -19.11 8.03 7.29
C ILE A 178 -20.43 8.51 7.91
N LEU A 179 -20.43 9.73 8.43
CA LEU A 179 -21.63 10.41 8.92
C LEU A 179 -22.22 11.30 7.83
N GLN A 180 -23.46 11.03 7.46
CA GLN A 180 -24.18 11.77 6.44
C GLN A 180 -25.40 12.49 7.04
N ASN A 181 -25.60 13.74 6.66
CA ASN A 181 -26.78 14.53 6.99
C ASN A 181 -27.46 15.00 5.71
N GLY A 182 -28.62 14.40 5.39
CA GLY A 182 -29.29 14.64 4.12
C GLY A 182 -28.45 14.08 2.96
N ARG A 183 -27.96 14.94 2.06
CA ARG A 183 -27.12 14.56 0.91
C ARG A 183 -25.65 14.92 1.08
N GLU A 184 -25.28 15.47 2.24
CA GLU A 184 -23.94 15.95 2.54
C GLU A 184 -23.26 15.03 3.55
N VAL A 185 -21.95 14.92 3.44
CA VAL A 185 -21.12 14.21 4.43
C VAL A 185 -20.72 15.21 5.49
N ASP A 186 -21.16 15.01 6.73
CA ASP A 186 -20.80 15.86 7.86
C ASP A 186 -19.35 15.59 8.29
N ASN A 187 -18.99 14.31 8.38
CA ASN A 187 -17.63 13.86 8.65
C ASN A 187 -17.45 12.39 8.27
N PHE A 188 -16.19 11.98 8.18
CA PHE A 188 -15.80 10.59 8.06
C PHE A 188 -14.46 10.38 8.77
N SER A 189 -14.08 9.13 9.01
CA SER A 189 -12.79 8.81 9.62
C SER A 189 -11.93 7.97 8.71
N ILE A 190 -10.64 8.30 8.65
CA ILE A 190 -9.62 7.44 8.06
C ILE A 190 -8.80 6.85 9.20
N LYS A 191 -8.74 5.52 9.23
CA LYS A 191 -7.77 4.79 10.04
C LYS A 191 -6.57 4.40 9.19
N THR A 192 -5.39 4.53 9.75
CA THR A 192 -4.13 4.16 9.12
C THR A 192 -3.40 3.17 10.00
N LYS A 193 -2.86 2.11 9.41
CA LYS A 193 -1.88 1.22 10.03
C LYS A 193 -0.57 1.29 9.27
N THR A 194 0.48 1.71 9.96
CA THR A 194 1.81 1.90 9.38
C THR A 194 2.71 0.75 9.80
N PHE A 195 3.25 0.03 8.83
CA PHE A 195 4.32 -0.94 9.05
C PHE A 195 5.66 -0.30 8.71
N THR A 196 6.65 -0.53 9.55
CA THR A 196 8.05 -0.13 9.34
C THR A 196 8.97 -1.30 9.61
N LYS A 197 10.16 -1.24 9.02
CA LYS A 197 11.26 -2.18 9.30
C LYS A 197 11.72 -2.14 10.74
#